data_AF-A0A1Q7KU82-F1
#
_entry.id   AF-A0A1Q7KU82-F1
#
_cell.length_a   1.000
_cell.length_b   1.000
_cell.length_c   1.000
_cell.angle_alpha   90.00
_cell.angle_beta   90.00
_cell.angle_gamma   90.00
#
_symmetry.space_group_name_H-M   'P 1'
#
loop_
_entity.id
_entity.type
_entity.pdbx_description
1 polymer ?
#
loop_
_entity_poly.entity_id
_entity_poly.type
_entity_poly.pdbx_seq_one_letter_code
_entity_poly.pdbx_strand_id
1 'polypeptide(L)'
;MLTVPTIFIGKNVSIGKGARIGKFVSIHDNVRIGRNTIIEDGARIYDDCVVGKNSIIGPNAVLRPNTKIGDYTIFGSSSVSEGDNCIGNYTTVHAQCHITKKVRIGNCCFIAPFFIASNTPNITNGKHGTAKKIPKLLPTVVHDYVRIGINVSMVPGCTVGKYSLIYQNCLITKDIPSYSIVKGGKDKVGRIVGKVSDK
;
A
#
# COMPACT_ATOMS: atom_id res chain seq x y z
N MET A 1 5.02 9.62 38.09
CA MET A 1 5.12 10.30 36.77
C MET A 1 5.27 9.21 35.71
N LEU A 2 4.28 9.01 34.85
CA LEU A 2 4.38 8.02 33.76
C LEU A 2 5.30 8.59 32.68
N THR A 3 6.52 8.06 32.55
CA THR A 3 7.40 8.40 31.42
C THR A 3 6.94 7.59 30.20
N VAL A 4 6.22 8.21 29.28
CA VAL A 4 5.89 7.57 27.99
C VAL A 4 7.16 7.51 27.13
N PRO A 5 7.65 6.31 26.76
CA PRO A 5 8.83 6.21 25.92
C PRO A 5 8.54 6.84 24.56
N THR A 6 9.52 7.58 24.03
CA THR A 6 9.41 8.22 22.71
C THR A 6 9.42 7.21 21.58
N ILE A 7 9.81 5.95 21.82
CA ILE A 7 9.77 4.86 20.85
C ILE A 7 9.30 3.61 21.58
N PHE A 8 8.40 2.84 20.96
CA PHE A 8 8.01 1.52 21.43
C PHE A 8 8.65 0.45 20.54
N ILE A 9 9.30 -0.55 21.14
CA ILE A 9 9.86 -1.72 20.46
C ILE A 9 9.34 -2.98 21.14
N GLY A 10 8.66 -3.84 20.39
CA GLY A 10 8.12 -5.12 20.82
C GLY A 10 9.18 -6.22 20.93
N LYS A 11 8.71 -7.46 21.10
CA LYS A 11 9.53 -8.66 21.22
C LYS A 11 10.03 -9.14 19.86
N ASN A 12 11.21 -9.76 19.84
CA ASN A 12 11.80 -10.39 18.64
C ASN A 12 11.94 -9.45 17.43
N VAL A 13 12.09 -8.15 17.68
CA VAL A 13 12.33 -7.17 16.63
C VAL A 13 13.79 -7.25 16.17
N SER A 14 14.00 -7.22 14.86
CA SER A 14 15.33 -7.12 14.26
C SER A 14 15.47 -5.82 13.46
N ILE A 15 16.51 -5.05 13.75
CA ILE A 15 16.79 -3.78 13.09
C ILE A 15 18.17 -3.86 12.44
N GLY A 16 18.21 -3.72 11.12
CA GLY A 16 19.44 -3.81 10.34
C GLY A 16 20.39 -2.65 10.60
N LYS A 17 21.70 -2.90 10.41
CA LYS A 17 22.77 -1.90 10.55
C LYS A 17 22.45 -0.64 9.73
N GLY A 18 22.65 0.53 10.33
CA GLY A 18 22.46 1.82 9.69
C GLY A 18 21.00 2.24 9.50
N ALA A 19 20.02 1.45 9.96
CA ALA A 19 18.64 1.88 10.01
C ALA A 19 18.47 3.06 10.98
N ARG A 20 17.57 3.98 10.66
CA ARG A 20 17.28 5.18 11.45
C ARG A 20 15.81 5.17 11.85
N ILE A 21 15.55 5.34 13.15
CA ILE A 21 14.20 5.33 13.71
C ILE A 21 13.89 6.73 14.26
N GLY A 22 12.81 7.31 13.77
CA GLY A 22 12.30 8.61 14.19
C GLY A 22 11.63 8.59 15.57
N LYS A 23 11.10 9.74 15.96
CA LYS A 23 10.40 9.94 17.24
C LYS A 23 8.98 9.41 17.15
N PHE A 24 8.43 8.99 18.29
CA PHE A 24 7.05 8.51 18.45
C PHE A 24 6.69 7.30 17.57
N VAL A 25 7.71 6.55 17.16
CA VAL A 25 7.54 5.32 16.35
C VAL A 25 7.14 4.16 17.26
N SER A 26 6.21 3.32 16.80
CA SER A 26 5.93 2.02 17.42
C SER A 26 6.28 0.88 16.47
N ILE A 27 7.13 -0.03 16.93
CA ILE A 27 7.52 -1.26 16.23
C ILE A 27 7.06 -2.42 17.11
N HIS A 28 6.13 -3.24 16.63
CA HIS A 28 5.54 -4.32 17.41
C HIS A 28 6.27 -5.66 17.19
N ASP A 29 5.66 -6.77 17.60
CA ASP A 29 6.35 -8.05 17.76
C ASP A 29 6.78 -8.65 16.42
N ASN A 30 7.92 -9.34 16.41
CA ASN A 30 8.47 -10.07 15.25
C ASN A 30 8.75 -9.20 14.01
N VAL A 31 8.78 -7.88 14.14
CA VAL A 31 9.06 -6.98 13.02
C VAL A 31 10.52 -7.09 12.58
N ARG A 32 10.74 -7.07 11.26
CA ARG A 32 12.08 -7.04 10.66
C ARG A 32 12.27 -5.77 9.82
N ILE A 33 13.25 -4.96 10.19
CA ILE A 33 13.63 -3.73 9.49
C ILE A 33 15.00 -3.93 8.84
N GLY A 34 15.07 -3.75 7.53
CA GLY A 34 16.29 -3.89 6.74
C GLY A 34 17.36 -2.85 7.06
N ARG A 35 18.60 -3.12 6.61
CA ARG A 35 19.73 -2.19 6.75
C ARG A 35 19.47 -0.86 6.05
N ASN A 36 20.01 0.23 6.57
CA ASN A 36 19.90 1.59 6.01
C ASN A 36 18.46 2.06 5.75
N THR A 37 17.46 1.44 6.38
CA THR A 37 16.05 1.82 6.22
C THR A 37 15.72 2.96 7.18
N ILE A 38 14.87 3.88 6.75
CA ILE A 38 14.42 5.02 7.54
C ILE A 38 12.97 4.78 7.93
N ILE A 39 12.69 4.83 9.23
CA ILE A 39 11.33 4.86 9.78
C ILE A 39 11.13 6.25 10.34
N GLU A 40 10.29 7.06 9.70
CA GLU A 40 10.08 8.46 10.06
C GLU A 40 9.06 8.62 11.20
N ASP A 41 8.99 9.85 11.74
CA ASP A 41 8.29 10.15 12.99
C ASP A 41 6.82 9.71 13.00
N GLY A 42 6.38 9.12 14.11
CA GLY A 42 4.99 8.71 14.32
C GLY A 42 4.55 7.46 13.52
N ALA A 43 5.44 6.84 12.74
CA ALA A 43 5.11 5.62 12.02
C ALA A 43 4.78 4.45 12.98
N ARG A 44 3.83 3.61 12.58
CA ARG A 44 3.39 2.45 13.36
C ARG A 44 3.51 1.18 12.53
N ILE A 45 4.33 0.25 13.01
CA ILE A 45 4.65 -1.00 12.33
C ILE A 45 4.21 -2.14 13.24
N TYR A 46 3.10 -2.79 12.87
CA TYR A 46 2.48 -3.85 13.66
C TYR A 46 3.14 -5.22 13.41
N ASP A 47 2.65 -6.22 14.16
CA ASP A 47 3.23 -7.56 14.24
C ASP A 47 3.54 -8.20 12.89
N ASP A 48 4.64 -8.95 12.84
CA ASP A 48 5.04 -9.76 11.70
C ASP A 48 5.27 -8.98 10.39
N CYS A 49 5.40 -7.64 10.47
CA CYS A 49 5.76 -6.82 9.33
C CYS A 49 7.23 -6.99 8.95
N VAL A 50 7.50 -6.86 7.65
CA VAL A 50 8.86 -6.85 7.10
C VAL A 50 9.03 -5.60 6.25
N VAL A 51 10.08 -4.84 6.54
CA VAL A 51 10.51 -3.70 5.72
C VAL A 51 11.89 -4.00 5.16
N GLY A 52 12.01 -4.01 3.84
CA GLY A 52 13.25 -4.24 3.12
C GLY A 52 14.33 -3.19 3.40
N LYS A 53 15.54 -3.42 2.88
CA LYS A 53 16.69 -2.53 3.06
C LYS A 53 16.59 -1.27 2.21
N ASN A 54 17.25 -0.19 2.65
CA ASN A 54 17.29 1.10 1.96
C ASN A 54 15.87 1.64 1.64
N SER A 55 14.88 1.27 2.45
CA SER A 55 13.49 1.68 2.27
C SER A 55 13.15 2.85 3.20
N ILE A 56 12.03 3.53 2.92
CA ILE A 56 11.55 4.64 3.74
C ILE A 56 10.09 4.39 4.11
N ILE A 57 9.79 4.43 5.39
CA ILE A 57 8.42 4.48 5.91
C ILE A 57 8.17 5.90 6.40
N GLY A 58 7.30 6.62 5.70
CA GLY A 58 7.04 8.04 5.92
C GLY A 58 6.34 8.36 7.24
N PRO A 59 6.29 9.64 7.65
CA PRO A 59 5.75 10.04 8.93
C PRO A 59 4.28 9.65 9.04
N ASN A 60 3.89 9.18 10.23
CA ASN A 60 2.55 8.73 10.56
C ASN A 60 2.00 7.60 9.66
N ALA A 61 2.84 6.96 8.85
CA ALA A 61 2.41 5.81 8.06
C ALA A 61 2.10 4.61 8.97
N VAL A 62 1.15 3.78 8.56
CA VAL A 62 0.70 2.62 9.33
C VAL A 62 0.81 1.35 8.51
N LEU A 63 1.61 0.40 8.99
CA LEU A 63 1.71 -0.95 8.45
C LEU A 63 1.03 -1.92 9.43
N ARG A 64 -0.19 -2.35 9.12
CA ARG A 64 -0.91 -3.37 9.92
C ARG A 64 -0.30 -4.77 9.72
N PRO A 65 -0.63 -5.75 10.59
CA PRO A 65 0.11 -7.01 10.66
C PRO A 65 0.32 -7.74 9.34
N ASN A 66 1.44 -8.44 9.21
CA ASN A 66 1.82 -9.20 8.01
C ASN A 66 1.96 -8.34 6.74
N THR A 67 2.25 -7.04 6.86
CA THR A 67 2.62 -6.22 5.70
C THR A 67 4.08 -6.42 5.34
N LYS A 68 4.35 -6.68 4.05
CA LYS A 68 5.69 -6.81 3.50
C LYS A 68 5.98 -5.66 2.55
N ILE A 69 7.01 -4.88 2.85
CA ILE A 69 7.55 -3.80 2.04
C ILE A 69 8.90 -4.25 1.48
N GLY A 70 9.10 -4.16 0.17
CA GLY A 70 10.33 -4.54 -0.51
C GLY A 70 11.53 -3.64 -0.21
N ASP A 71 12.65 -3.99 -0.82
CA ASP A 71 13.90 -3.22 -0.80
C ASP A 71 13.78 -1.97 -1.69
N TYR A 72 14.46 -0.88 -1.29
CA TYR A 72 14.47 0.39 -2.03
C TYR A 72 13.07 0.97 -2.28
N THR A 73 12.15 0.73 -1.35
CA THR A 73 10.73 1.09 -1.49
C THR A 73 10.37 2.21 -0.53
N ILE A 74 9.49 3.10 -0.99
CA ILE A 74 8.96 4.19 -0.18
C ILE A 74 7.49 3.89 0.11
N PHE A 75 7.12 3.92 1.38
CA PHE A 75 5.74 3.88 1.82
C PHE A 75 5.41 5.21 2.51
N GLY A 76 4.71 6.09 1.80
CA GLY A 76 4.64 7.52 2.08
C GLY A 76 3.81 7.91 3.30
N SER A 77 3.91 9.20 3.61
CA SER A 77 3.32 9.81 4.81
C SER A 77 1.82 9.58 4.93
N SER A 78 1.37 9.24 6.13
CA SER A 78 -0.06 9.02 6.44
C SER A 78 -0.74 7.98 5.53
N SER A 79 0.02 7.12 4.84
CA SER A 79 -0.53 5.99 4.11
C SER A 79 -0.77 4.82 5.07
N VAL A 80 -1.77 4.00 4.75
CA VAL A 80 -2.16 2.85 5.56
C VAL A 80 -2.13 1.58 4.72
N SER A 81 -1.46 0.55 5.23
CA SER A 81 -1.55 -0.83 4.75
C SER A 81 -2.35 -1.65 5.76
N GLU A 82 -3.50 -2.18 5.37
CA GLU A 82 -4.42 -2.91 6.27
C GLU A 82 -4.06 -4.39 6.51
N GLY A 83 -2.81 -4.77 6.24
CA GLY A 83 -2.24 -6.05 6.63
C GLY A 83 -2.41 -7.14 5.58
N ASP A 84 -1.64 -8.22 5.76
CA ASP A 84 -1.46 -9.29 4.77
C ASP A 84 -1.08 -8.78 3.36
N ASN A 85 -0.47 -7.60 3.26
CA ASN A 85 -0.15 -6.93 2.00
C ASN A 85 1.29 -7.21 1.57
N CYS A 86 1.53 -7.17 0.27
CA CYS A 86 2.89 -7.24 -0.28
C CYS A 86 3.09 -6.08 -1.26
N ILE A 87 4.14 -5.29 -1.05
CA ILE A 87 4.56 -4.19 -1.91
C ILE A 87 6.00 -4.49 -2.32
N GLY A 88 6.24 -4.60 -3.64
CA GLY A 88 7.52 -5.01 -4.21
C GLY A 88 8.66 -4.01 -4.01
N ASN A 89 9.81 -4.35 -4.57
CA ASN A 89 11.03 -3.56 -4.54
C ASN A 89 10.94 -2.36 -5.49
N TYR A 90 11.71 -1.31 -5.21
CA TYR A 90 11.77 -0.10 -6.05
C TYR A 90 10.40 0.53 -6.31
N THR A 91 9.46 0.33 -5.39
CA THR A 91 8.10 0.83 -5.53
C THR A 91 7.93 2.06 -4.64
N THR A 92 7.20 3.06 -5.13
CA THR A 92 6.82 4.22 -4.35
C THR A 92 5.31 4.22 -4.17
N VAL A 93 4.86 4.05 -2.94
CA VAL A 93 3.50 4.39 -2.52
C VAL A 93 3.56 5.78 -1.91
N HIS A 94 2.94 6.76 -2.53
CA HIS A 94 2.95 8.14 -2.05
C HIS A 94 2.05 8.34 -0.82
N ALA A 95 1.98 9.58 -0.35
CA ALA A 95 1.23 9.97 0.83
C ALA A 95 -0.29 9.74 0.69
N GLN A 96 -0.94 9.51 1.84
CA GLN A 96 -2.39 9.43 1.96
C GLN A 96 -3.03 8.35 1.06
N CYS A 97 -2.32 7.27 0.81
CA CYS A 97 -2.85 6.08 0.14
C CYS A 97 -3.50 5.14 1.16
N HIS A 98 -4.55 4.45 0.74
CA HIS A 98 -5.23 3.44 1.54
C HIS A 98 -5.19 2.09 0.82
N ILE A 99 -4.37 1.18 1.36
CA ILE A 99 -4.13 -0.16 0.82
C ILE A 99 -4.87 -1.16 1.71
N THR A 100 -6.05 -1.61 1.28
CA THR A 100 -6.84 -2.60 2.02
C THR A 100 -6.12 -3.95 2.13
N LYS A 101 -6.64 -4.83 2.99
CA LYS A 101 -6.06 -6.13 3.33
C LYS A 101 -5.91 -7.04 2.09
N LYS A 102 -4.81 -7.79 2.03
CA LYS A 102 -4.44 -8.75 0.95
C LYS A 102 -4.12 -8.17 -0.43
N VAL A 103 -3.96 -6.86 -0.57
CA VAL A 103 -3.48 -6.23 -1.80
C VAL A 103 -2.05 -6.68 -2.14
N ARG A 104 -1.75 -6.80 -3.44
CA ARG A 104 -0.42 -7.10 -3.98
C ARG A 104 -0.02 -5.98 -4.94
N ILE A 105 1.08 -5.29 -4.66
CA ILE A 105 1.70 -4.31 -5.55
C ILE A 105 3.08 -4.83 -5.94
N GLY A 106 3.34 -4.90 -7.23
CA GLY A 106 4.59 -5.39 -7.80
C GLY A 106 5.78 -4.47 -7.56
N ASN A 107 6.85 -4.74 -8.29
CA ASN A 107 8.10 -4.00 -8.26
C ASN A 107 8.06 -2.82 -9.23
N CYS A 108 8.90 -1.81 -8.98
CA CYS A 108 9.09 -0.67 -9.86
C CYS A 108 7.79 0.12 -10.13
N CYS A 109 6.84 0.08 -9.19
CA CYS A 109 5.56 0.76 -9.33
C CYS A 109 5.64 2.19 -8.79
N PHE A 110 4.85 3.08 -9.39
CA PHE A 110 4.63 4.44 -8.90
C PHE A 110 3.15 4.61 -8.58
N ILE A 111 2.80 4.75 -7.31
CA ILE A 111 1.42 4.92 -6.83
C ILE A 111 1.30 6.32 -6.24
N ALA A 112 0.73 7.25 -7.00
CA ALA A 112 0.60 8.65 -6.62
C ALA A 112 -0.34 8.86 -5.41
N PRO A 113 -0.34 10.05 -4.78
CA PRO A 113 -1.18 10.33 -3.61
C PRO A 113 -2.66 10.03 -3.80
N PHE A 114 -3.33 9.70 -2.68
CA PHE A 114 -4.77 9.40 -2.63
C PHE A 114 -5.20 8.15 -3.42
N PHE A 115 -4.29 7.20 -3.64
CA PHE A 115 -4.69 5.91 -4.18
C PHE A 115 -5.49 5.10 -3.16
N ILE A 116 -6.61 4.51 -3.58
CA ILE A 116 -7.48 3.68 -2.73
C ILE A 116 -7.72 2.33 -3.42
N ALA A 117 -7.33 1.24 -2.75
CA ALA A 117 -7.74 -0.11 -3.14
C ALA A 117 -8.88 -0.57 -2.23
N SER A 118 -10.02 -0.97 -2.79
CA SER A 118 -11.09 -1.65 -2.05
C SER A 118 -11.01 -3.17 -2.25
N ASN A 119 -11.48 -3.95 -1.28
CA ASN A 119 -11.47 -5.41 -1.34
C ASN A 119 -12.78 -6.07 -0.86
N THR A 120 -13.78 -5.28 -0.47
CA THR A 120 -15.08 -5.77 0.03
C THR A 120 -16.14 -5.65 -1.05
N PRO A 121 -16.49 -6.73 -1.78
CA PRO A 121 -17.36 -6.65 -2.96
C PRO A 121 -18.80 -6.25 -2.65
N ASN A 122 -19.30 -6.65 -1.48
CA ASN A 122 -20.65 -6.33 -1.04
C ASN A 122 -20.54 -5.42 0.18
N ILE A 123 -20.75 -4.12 -0.03
CA ILE A 123 -21.10 -3.23 1.06
C ILE A 123 -22.51 -3.64 1.47
N THR A 124 -22.62 -4.50 2.49
CA THR A 124 -23.92 -4.90 2.99
C THR A 124 -24.60 -3.63 3.50
N ASN A 125 -25.61 -3.14 2.79
CA ASN A 125 -26.56 -2.16 3.33
C ASN A 125 -27.16 -2.80 4.57
N GLY A 126 -26.55 -2.53 5.71
CA GLY A 126 -26.96 -3.14 6.95
C GLY A 126 -28.40 -2.74 7.23
N LYS A 127 -29.29 -3.73 7.35
CA LYS A 127 -30.13 -3.72 8.53
C LYS A 127 -29.18 -3.92 9.72
N HIS A 128 -28.62 -2.82 10.24
CA HIS A 128 -27.98 -2.56 11.55
C HIS A 128 -27.38 -3.69 12.41
N GLY A 129 -27.04 -4.86 11.88
CA GLY A 129 -26.63 -6.02 12.66
C GLY A 129 -25.79 -6.94 11.81
N THR A 130 -24.61 -7.26 12.34
CA THR A 130 -23.72 -8.37 11.98
C THR A 130 -23.94 -8.97 10.60
N ALA A 131 -22.98 -8.77 9.68
CA ALA A 131 -22.92 -9.57 8.47
C ALA A 131 -23.04 -11.05 8.87
N LYS A 132 -24.16 -11.72 8.54
CA LYS A 132 -24.42 -13.14 8.85
C LYS A 132 -23.31 -14.06 8.33
N LYS A 133 -22.46 -13.53 7.43
CA LYS A 133 -21.29 -14.17 6.85
C LYS A 133 -20.20 -13.11 6.66
N ILE A 134 -18.98 -13.40 7.11
CA ILE A 134 -17.80 -12.57 6.80
C ILE A 134 -17.68 -12.52 5.26
N PRO A 135 -17.70 -11.32 4.64
CA PRO A 135 -17.64 -11.22 3.19
C PRO A 135 -16.31 -11.79 2.67
N LYS A 136 -16.38 -12.57 1.59
CA LYS A 136 -15.18 -13.02 0.87
C LYS A 136 -14.49 -11.79 0.30
N LEU A 137 -13.28 -11.50 0.77
CA LEU A 137 -12.46 -10.40 0.25
C LEU A 137 -11.99 -10.73 -1.17
N LEU A 138 -12.08 -9.75 -2.07
CA LEU A 138 -11.52 -9.79 -3.42
C LEU A 138 -10.37 -8.78 -3.48
N PRO A 139 -9.12 -9.22 -3.25
CA PRO A 139 -7.99 -8.31 -3.19
C PRO A 139 -7.64 -7.74 -4.56
N THR A 140 -7.16 -6.51 -4.55
CA THR A 140 -6.61 -5.83 -5.73
C THR A 140 -5.17 -6.28 -6.00
N VAL A 141 -4.82 -6.39 -7.29
CA VAL A 141 -3.47 -6.71 -7.74
C VAL A 141 -2.97 -5.62 -8.69
N VAL A 142 -1.78 -5.09 -8.41
CA VAL A 142 -1.06 -4.16 -9.29
C VAL A 142 0.25 -4.84 -9.66
N HIS A 143 0.44 -5.18 -10.93
CA HIS A 143 1.66 -5.83 -11.39
C HIS A 143 2.85 -4.86 -11.53
N ASP A 144 4.03 -5.39 -11.86
CA ASP A 144 5.27 -4.62 -11.95
C ASP A 144 5.21 -3.48 -12.97
N TYR A 145 6.00 -2.42 -12.72
CA TYR A 145 6.17 -1.27 -13.61
C TYR A 145 4.89 -0.45 -13.88
N VAL A 146 3.86 -0.61 -13.06
CA VAL A 146 2.62 0.16 -13.20
C VAL A 146 2.80 1.57 -12.64
N ARG A 147 2.28 2.56 -13.36
CA ARG A 147 2.20 3.96 -12.92
C ARG A 147 0.75 4.37 -12.73
N ILE A 148 0.38 4.76 -11.51
CA ILE A 148 -0.96 5.19 -11.13
C ILE A 148 -0.92 6.66 -10.75
N GLY A 149 -1.73 7.48 -11.44
CA GLY A 149 -1.90 8.90 -11.17
C GLY A 149 -2.66 9.20 -9.88
N ILE A 150 -2.70 10.47 -9.50
CA ILE A 150 -3.29 10.95 -8.24
C ILE A 150 -4.77 10.56 -8.15
N ASN A 151 -5.24 10.22 -6.95
CA ASN A 151 -6.66 10.01 -6.66
C ASN A 151 -7.33 8.95 -7.56
N VAL A 152 -6.63 7.82 -7.74
CA VAL A 152 -7.18 6.64 -8.42
C VAL A 152 -7.76 5.69 -7.38
N SER A 153 -8.96 5.19 -7.66
CA SER A 153 -9.61 4.17 -6.83
C SER A 153 -9.85 2.89 -7.63
N MET A 154 -9.73 1.74 -6.98
CA MET A 154 -10.01 0.44 -7.58
C MET A 154 -11.13 -0.27 -6.83
N VAL A 155 -12.11 -0.80 -7.58
CA VAL A 155 -13.14 -1.67 -7.00
C VAL A 155 -12.53 -3.04 -6.62
N PRO A 156 -13.20 -3.81 -5.74
CA PRO A 156 -12.71 -5.12 -5.30
C PRO A 156 -12.43 -6.09 -6.45
N GLY A 157 -11.30 -6.79 -6.36
CA GLY A 157 -10.90 -7.87 -7.27
C GLY A 157 -10.27 -7.42 -8.58
N CYS A 158 -10.07 -6.13 -8.81
CA CYS A 158 -9.44 -5.66 -10.04
C CYS A 158 -7.93 -5.89 -10.05
N THR A 159 -7.42 -6.23 -11.23
CA THR A 159 -6.01 -6.38 -11.56
C THR A 159 -5.54 -5.33 -12.55
N VAL A 160 -4.37 -4.73 -12.33
CA VAL A 160 -3.68 -3.88 -13.32
C VAL A 160 -2.42 -4.59 -13.81
N GLY A 161 -2.40 -4.91 -15.10
CA GLY A 161 -1.30 -5.59 -15.79
C GLY A 161 -0.03 -4.75 -15.87
N LYS A 162 1.10 -5.43 -16.10
CA LYS A 162 2.45 -4.84 -16.13
C LYS A 162 2.56 -3.65 -17.07
N TYR A 163 3.44 -2.70 -16.77
CA TYR A 163 3.72 -1.53 -17.62
C TYR A 163 2.51 -0.64 -17.95
N SER A 164 1.40 -0.78 -17.24
CA SER A 164 0.21 0.05 -17.50
C SER A 164 0.36 1.43 -16.89
N LEU A 165 -0.25 2.43 -17.55
CA LEU A 165 -0.34 3.80 -17.09
C LEU A 165 -1.81 4.16 -16.83
N ILE A 166 -2.14 4.48 -15.58
CA ILE A 166 -3.45 4.95 -15.17
C ILE A 166 -3.36 6.44 -14.91
N TYR A 167 -4.10 7.26 -15.66
CA TYR A 167 -4.18 8.70 -15.41
C TYR A 167 -4.89 9.01 -14.09
N GLN A 168 -4.68 10.23 -13.59
CA GLN A 168 -5.31 10.72 -12.36
C GLN A 168 -6.85 10.67 -12.39
N ASN A 169 -7.47 10.66 -11.21
CA ASN A 169 -8.92 10.70 -11.02
C ASN A 169 -9.69 9.57 -11.72
N CYS A 170 -9.08 8.40 -11.91
CA CYS A 170 -9.75 7.23 -12.48
C CYS A 170 -10.39 6.34 -11.40
N LEU A 171 -11.58 5.83 -11.68
CA LEU A 171 -12.18 4.67 -11.02
C LEU A 171 -11.96 3.44 -11.91
N ILE A 172 -11.18 2.49 -11.44
CA ILE A 172 -10.94 1.21 -12.13
C ILE A 172 -11.98 0.20 -11.68
N THR A 173 -12.82 -0.23 -12.62
CA THR A 173 -13.98 -1.11 -12.37
C THR A 173 -13.82 -2.52 -12.94
N LYS A 174 -12.75 -2.77 -13.70
CA LYS A 174 -12.46 -4.04 -14.36
C LYS A 174 -10.94 -4.19 -14.52
N ASP A 175 -10.52 -5.41 -14.79
CA ASP A 175 -9.12 -5.72 -15.05
C ASP A 175 -8.57 -4.91 -16.22
N ILE A 176 -7.33 -4.44 -16.06
CA ILE A 176 -6.59 -3.67 -17.05
C ILE A 176 -5.47 -4.57 -17.60
N PRO A 177 -5.48 -4.90 -18.91
CA PRO A 177 -4.40 -5.67 -19.54
C PRO A 177 -3.06 -4.94 -19.44
N SER A 178 -1.96 -5.70 -19.49
CA SER A 178 -0.60 -5.13 -19.53
C SER A 178 -0.43 -4.14 -20.68
N TYR A 179 0.47 -3.18 -20.49
CA TYR A 179 0.79 -2.11 -21.44
C TYR A 179 -0.38 -1.20 -21.76
N SER A 180 -1.43 -1.12 -20.92
CA SER A 180 -2.58 -0.25 -21.20
C SER A 180 -2.35 1.19 -20.77
N ILE A 181 -2.87 2.15 -21.54
CA ILE A 181 -3.06 3.53 -21.10
C ILE A 181 -4.53 3.71 -20.75
N VAL A 182 -4.84 4.12 -19.52
CA VAL A 182 -6.21 4.26 -19.01
C VAL A 182 -6.49 5.72 -18.64
N LYS A 183 -7.59 6.29 -19.15
CA LYS A 183 -8.08 7.63 -18.82
C LYS A 183 -9.53 7.59 -18.33
N GLY A 184 -9.84 8.41 -17.34
CA GLY A 184 -11.19 8.61 -16.85
C GLY A 184 -11.97 9.60 -17.72
N GLY A 185 -13.26 9.33 -17.95
CA GLY A 185 -14.19 10.30 -18.53
C GLY A 185 -14.75 11.27 -17.47
N LYS A 186 -15.81 12.01 -17.81
CA LYS A 186 -16.55 12.85 -16.83
C LYS A 186 -17.10 12.03 -15.65
N ASP A 187 -17.43 10.76 -15.89
CA ASP A 187 -17.88 9.78 -14.90
C ASP A 187 -16.74 9.16 -14.09
N LYS A 188 -15.48 9.58 -14.33
CA LYS A 188 -14.25 9.05 -13.74
C LYS A 188 -13.92 7.60 -14.09
N VAL A 189 -14.84 6.84 -14.71
CA VAL A 189 -14.59 5.43 -15.03
C VAL A 189 -13.43 5.32 -16.01
N GLY A 190 -12.40 4.59 -15.60
CA GLY A 190 -11.19 4.37 -16.38
C GLY A 190 -11.49 3.54 -17.62
N ARG A 191 -11.12 4.07 -18.79
CA ARG A 191 -11.23 3.39 -20.08
C ARG A 191 -9.86 3.31 -20.73
N ILE A 192 -9.57 2.18 -21.36
CA ILE A 192 -8.35 1.98 -22.13
C ILE A 192 -8.44 2.88 -23.37
N VAL A 193 -7.46 3.75 -23.56
CA VAL A 193 -7.39 4.71 -24.68
C VAL A 193 -6.19 4.47 -25.60
N GLY A 194 -5.35 3.49 -25.27
CA GLY A 194 -4.16 3.16 -26.05
C GLY A 194 -3.25 2.19 -25.31
N LYS A 195 -2.05 2.01 -25.86
CA LYS A 195 -1.00 1.19 -25.26
C LYS A 195 0.24 2.02 -24.96
N VAL A 196 0.93 1.66 -23.88
CA VAL A 196 2.27 2.16 -23.58
C VAL A 196 3.23 1.56 -24.60
N SER A 197 3.98 2.42 -25.29
CA SER A 197 5.03 1.98 -26.23
C SER A 197 6.38 1.96 -25.52
N ASP A 198 7.26 1.04 -25.93
CA ASP A 198 8.64 0.89 -25.42
C ASP A 198 9.61 2.01 -25.85
N LYS A 199 9.10 3.21 -26.16
CA LYS A 199 9.92 4.35 -26.59
C LYS A 199 10.65 5.00 -25.42
#